data_AF-A0A7S0IVX9-F1
#
_entry.id   AF-A0A7S0IVX9-F1
#
_cell.length_a   1.000
_cell.length_b   1.000
_cell.length_c   1.000
_cell.angle_alpha   90.00
_cell.angle_beta   90.00
_cell.angle_gamma   90.00
#
_symmetry.space_group_name_H-M   'P 1'
#
loop_
_entity.id
_entity.type
_entity.pdbx_description
1 polymer ?
#
loop_
_entity_poly.entity_id
_entity_poly.type
_entity_poly.pdbx_seq_one_letter_code
_entity_poly.pdbx_strand_id
1 'polypeptide(L)'
;PAPTPSPPSPPSPPSPPPPKPPPWTPGTEQLERWIATATDDAEENADYADEESRDYYYYDGAQYMYLDSKDLKFGTDDDSPNDIGLLFTSIGVPPLATIKAATLSFTAAKTENSDSPSVSIFGIAESNPSTFADTAKSALSRRPRTGAIVAWDSFPAWDKDEVYTSPDISAV
;
A
#
# COMPACT_ATOMS: atom_id res chain seq x y z
N PRO A 1 31.79 2.39 69.44
CA PRO A 1 32.14 1.92 68.08
C PRO A 1 30.88 1.70 67.23
N ALA A 2 30.70 2.53 66.20
CA ALA A 2 29.58 2.38 65.27
C ALA A 2 29.87 1.25 64.26
N PRO A 3 28.85 0.46 63.83
CA PRO A 3 29.04 -0.59 62.83
C PRO A 3 29.37 0.01 61.46
N THR A 4 30.37 -0.55 60.79
CA THR A 4 30.71 -0.23 59.40
C THR A 4 29.58 -0.66 58.45
N PRO A 5 29.19 0.18 57.48
CA PRO A 5 28.17 -0.20 56.49
C PRO A 5 28.64 -1.36 55.63
N SER A 6 27.71 -2.23 55.24
CA SER A 6 27.98 -3.33 54.32
C SER A 6 28.26 -2.79 52.91
N PRO A 7 29.17 -3.42 52.15
CA PRO A 7 29.45 -3.03 50.78
C PRO A 7 28.20 -3.21 49.88
N PRO A 8 28.05 -2.40 48.82
CA PRO A 8 26.95 -2.53 47.88
C PRO A 8 27.02 -3.86 47.13
N SER A 9 25.85 -4.42 46.81
CA SER A 9 25.73 -5.62 46.01
C SER A 9 26.31 -5.42 44.60
N PRO A 10 26.98 -6.43 44.01
CA PRO A 10 27.46 -6.34 42.64
C PRO A 10 26.29 -6.18 41.65
N PRO A 11 26.52 -5.54 40.49
CA PRO A 11 25.51 -5.39 39.46
C PRO A 11 25.09 -6.75 38.91
N SER A 12 23.80 -6.86 38.54
CA SER A 12 23.26 -8.06 37.90
C SER A 12 23.96 -8.33 36.57
N PRO A 13 24.19 -9.61 36.21
CA PRO A 13 24.73 -9.96 34.90
C PRO A 13 23.78 -9.51 33.78
N PRO A 14 24.30 -9.18 32.59
CA PRO A 14 23.48 -8.83 31.44
C PRO A 14 22.59 -10.01 31.03
N SER A 15 21.38 -9.70 30.56
CA SER A 15 20.44 -10.71 30.08
C SER A 15 21.05 -11.50 28.90
N PRO A 16 20.78 -12.82 28.81
CA PRO A 16 21.22 -13.61 27.66
C PRO A 16 20.58 -13.08 26.37
N PRO A 17 21.29 -13.20 25.22
CA PRO A 17 20.73 -12.82 23.93
C PRO A 17 19.48 -13.67 23.63
N PRO A 18 18.51 -13.12 22.88
CA PRO A 18 17.32 -13.86 22.49
C PRO A 18 17.70 -15.11 21.66
N PRO A 19 16.87 -16.18 21.73
CA PRO A 19 17.10 -17.38 20.95
C PRO A 19 17.13 -17.07 19.45
N LYS A 20 18.09 -17.68 18.74
CA LYS A 20 18.20 -17.58 17.29
C LYS A 20 16.94 -18.18 16.65
N PRO A 21 16.26 -17.48 15.72
CA PRO A 21 15.11 -18.04 15.02
C PRO A 21 15.50 -19.31 14.24
N PRO A 22 14.55 -20.24 14.01
CA PRO A 22 14.82 -21.47 13.29
C PRO A 22 15.36 -21.19 11.88
N PRO A 23 16.24 -22.06 11.33
CA PRO A 23 16.76 -21.90 9.98
C PRO A 23 15.62 -22.03 8.96
N TRP A 24 15.57 -21.07 8.04
CA TRP A 24 14.66 -21.11 6.89
C TRP A 24 14.87 -22.38 6.08
N THR A 25 13.77 -23.04 5.70
CA THR A 25 13.78 -24.16 4.74
C THR A 25 13.38 -23.60 3.38
N PRO A 26 14.26 -23.59 2.36
CA PRO A 26 13.90 -23.05 1.05
C PRO A 26 12.80 -23.89 0.38
N GLY A 27 11.71 -23.24 -0.04
CA GLY A 27 10.62 -23.81 -0.84
C GLY A 27 9.86 -22.69 -1.56
N THR A 28 9.14 -23.02 -2.64
CA THR A 28 8.21 -22.07 -3.26
C THR A 28 6.98 -21.97 -2.36
N GLU A 29 6.80 -20.83 -1.71
CA GLU A 29 5.56 -20.51 -0.99
C GLU A 29 4.64 -19.70 -1.89
N GLN A 30 3.35 -20.05 -1.91
CA GLN A 30 2.30 -19.20 -2.46
C GLN A 30 1.57 -18.54 -1.29
N LEU A 31 1.46 -17.21 -1.33
CA LEU A 31 0.80 -16.41 -0.32
C LEU A 31 -0.34 -15.65 -0.98
N GLU A 32 -1.51 -15.65 -0.35
CA GLU A 32 -2.66 -14.84 -0.75
C GLU A 32 -3.02 -13.93 0.43
N ARG A 33 -3.24 -12.64 0.15
CA ARG A 33 -3.57 -11.64 1.16
C ARG A 33 -4.65 -10.69 0.67
N TRP A 34 -5.74 -10.64 1.41
CA TRP A 34 -6.82 -9.67 1.24
C TRP A 34 -6.50 -8.35 1.94
N ILE A 35 -7.03 -7.24 1.42
CA ILE A 35 -7.17 -5.98 2.18
C ILE A 35 -7.99 -6.29 3.43
N ALA A 36 -7.46 -5.98 4.62
CA ALA A 36 -8.05 -6.43 5.88
C ALA A 36 -9.00 -5.40 6.48
N THR A 37 -8.73 -4.12 6.27
CA THR A 37 -9.45 -3.01 6.90
C THR A 37 -9.59 -1.86 5.92
N ALA A 38 -10.54 -0.97 6.17
CA ALA A 38 -10.75 0.27 5.39
C ALA A 38 -9.53 1.23 5.42
N THR A 39 -8.53 0.98 6.27
CA THR A 39 -7.29 1.77 6.32
C THR A 39 -6.14 1.11 5.54
N ASP A 40 -6.39 -0.05 4.95
CA ASP A 40 -5.44 -0.78 4.11
C ASP A 40 -5.66 -0.49 2.62
N ASP A 41 -6.72 0.22 2.26
CA ASP A 41 -6.94 0.79 0.94
C ASP A 41 -7.29 2.28 1.04
N ALA A 42 -7.04 3.01 -0.03
CA ALA A 42 -7.30 4.44 -0.09
C ALA A 42 -7.46 4.90 -1.54
N GLU A 43 -8.25 5.94 -1.72
CA GLU A 43 -8.35 6.67 -2.98
C GLU A 43 -7.99 8.13 -2.74
N GLU A 44 -7.24 8.73 -3.65
CA GLU A 44 -6.92 10.14 -3.59
C GLU A 44 -7.15 10.77 -4.96
N ASN A 45 -8.11 11.68 -5.00
CA ASN A 45 -8.41 12.41 -6.22
C ASN A 45 -7.35 13.52 -6.43
N ALA A 46 -6.70 13.52 -7.58
CA ALA A 46 -5.72 14.53 -7.97
C ALA A 46 -6.42 15.84 -8.32
N ASP A 47 -5.79 16.96 -7.94
CA ASP A 47 -6.23 18.28 -8.38
C ASP A 47 -5.96 18.45 -9.88
N TYR A 48 -6.97 18.81 -10.66
CA TYR A 48 -6.79 19.28 -12.02
C TYR A 48 -6.09 20.63 -11.99
N ALA A 49 -4.76 20.61 -11.89
CA ALA A 49 -3.96 21.77 -12.20
C ALA A 49 -3.87 21.93 -13.73
N ASP A 50 -4.96 22.37 -14.36
CA ASP A 50 -4.76 23.10 -15.60
C ASP A 50 -4.10 24.45 -15.23
N GLU A 51 -3.02 24.81 -15.92
CA GLU A 51 -2.34 26.09 -15.66
C GLU A 51 -3.01 27.26 -16.43
N GLU A 52 -4.06 26.98 -17.21
CA GLU A 52 -4.62 27.90 -18.22
C GLU A 52 -6.10 28.29 -18.00
N SER A 53 -6.88 27.50 -17.25
CA SER A 53 -8.24 27.84 -16.84
C SER A 53 -8.19 28.76 -15.62
N ARG A 54 -8.63 29.99 -15.87
CA ARG A 54 -8.93 30.97 -14.81
C ARG A 54 -10.28 30.69 -14.16
N ASP A 55 -11.00 29.66 -14.58
CA ASP A 55 -12.20 29.17 -13.93
C ASP A 55 -11.82 28.02 -12.99
N TYR A 56 -11.34 28.46 -11.83
CA TYR A 56 -11.10 27.67 -10.64
C TYR A 56 -12.43 27.06 -10.16
N TYR A 57 -12.80 25.88 -10.66
CA TYR A 57 -13.77 25.05 -9.94
C TYR A 57 -13.07 24.49 -8.71
N TYR A 58 -13.20 25.23 -7.60
CA TYR A 58 -12.75 24.83 -6.29
C TYR A 58 -13.53 23.57 -5.85
N TYR A 59 -13.00 22.40 -6.17
CA TYR A 59 -13.36 21.18 -5.47
C TYR A 59 -12.65 21.22 -4.13
N ASP A 60 -13.35 21.67 -3.08
CA ASP A 60 -12.83 21.68 -1.70
C ASP A 60 -12.41 20.28 -1.21
N GLY A 61 -12.72 19.22 -1.97
CA GLY A 61 -12.32 17.83 -1.75
C GLY A 61 -11.16 17.30 -2.61
N ALA A 62 -10.63 18.06 -3.57
CA ALA A 62 -9.46 17.62 -4.32
C ALA A 62 -8.27 17.42 -3.36
N GLN A 63 -7.51 16.33 -3.60
CA GLN A 63 -6.36 15.91 -2.81
C GLN A 63 -6.68 15.34 -1.42
N TYR A 64 -7.94 15.13 -1.04
CA TYR A 64 -8.25 14.35 0.16
C TYR A 64 -8.19 12.86 -0.13
N MET A 65 -7.85 12.10 0.90
CA MET A 65 -7.76 10.66 0.83
C MET A 65 -9.06 10.06 1.38
N TYR A 66 -9.76 9.32 0.54
CA TYR A 66 -10.99 8.60 0.86
C TYR A 66 -10.66 7.19 1.33
N LEU A 67 -11.14 6.83 2.52
CA LEU A 67 -10.90 5.53 3.17
C LEU A 67 -12.16 4.70 3.33
N ASP A 68 -13.35 5.29 3.11
CA ASP A 68 -14.64 4.65 3.37
C ASP A 68 -15.47 4.41 2.11
N SER A 69 -14.83 4.57 0.94
CA SER A 69 -15.43 4.28 -0.37
C SER A 69 -15.86 2.81 -0.45
N LYS A 70 -16.80 2.54 -1.36
CA LYS A 70 -17.37 1.20 -1.54
C LYS A 70 -16.74 0.42 -2.68
N ASP A 71 -15.96 1.11 -3.51
CA ASP A 71 -15.29 0.59 -4.69
C ASP A 71 -14.12 1.50 -5.04
N LEU A 72 -13.11 0.94 -5.70
CA LEU A 72 -11.94 1.67 -6.21
C LEU A 72 -12.22 2.20 -7.62
N LYS A 73 -11.91 3.47 -7.87
CA LYS A 73 -12.08 4.16 -9.16
C LYS A 73 -10.75 4.22 -9.89
N PHE A 74 -10.57 3.37 -10.89
CA PHE A 74 -9.39 3.42 -11.74
C PHE A 74 -9.55 4.50 -12.81
N GLY A 75 -8.50 5.28 -13.07
CA GLY A 75 -8.51 6.35 -14.05
C GLY A 75 -8.94 7.67 -13.44
N THR A 76 -10.21 8.04 -13.63
CA THR A 76 -10.77 9.31 -13.18
C THR A 76 -12.03 9.12 -12.33
N ASP A 77 -12.20 9.95 -11.31
CA ASP A 77 -13.42 10.09 -10.50
C ASP A 77 -13.94 11.54 -10.60
N ASP A 78 -15.16 11.71 -11.12
CA ASP A 78 -15.73 13.00 -11.52
C ASP A 78 -14.74 13.84 -12.36
N ASP A 79 -14.34 13.24 -13.49
CA ASP A 79 -13.29 13.66 -14.41
C ASP A 79 -11.89 13.70 -13.81
N SER A 80 -11.68 13.75 -12.50
CA SER A 80 -10.37 14.05 -11.91
C SER A 80 -9.53 12.78 -11.70
N PRO A 81 -8.23 12.75 -12.07
CA PRO A 81 -7.41 11.53 -11.97
C PRO A 81 -7.37 10.99 -10.55
N ASN A 82 -7.46 9.67 -10.38
CA ASN A 82 -7.53 9.06 -9.06
C ASN A 82 -6.34 8.14 -8.80
N ASP A 83 -5.62 8.39 -7.72
CA ASP A 83 -4.56 7.54 -7.21
C ASP A 83 -5.17 6.50 -6.24
N ILE A 84 -4.80 5.23 -6.40
CA ILE A 84 -5.25 4.14 -5.54
C ILE A 84 -4.08 3.63 -4.70
N GLY A 85 -4.27 3.55 -3.39
CA GLY A 85 -3.34 2.99 -2.43
C GLY A 85 -3.83 1.62 -1.95
N LEU A 86 -2.95 0.61 -1.98
CA LEU A 86 -3.21 -0.72 -1.44
C LEU A 86 -2.07 -1.12 -0.50
N LEU A 87 -2.41 -1.51 0.72
CA LEU A 87 -1.48 -1.92 1.76
C LEU A 87 -1.78 -3.36 2.21
N PHE A 88 -0.88 -4.26 1.87
CA PHE A 88 -0.98 -5.66 2.29
C PHE A 88 -0.15 -5.90 3.55
N THR A 89 -0.79 -5.83 4.72
CA THR A 89 -0.13 -6.05 6.00
C THR A 89 0.11 -7.53 6.29
N SER A 90 1.15 -7.84 7.05
CA SER A 90 1.44 -9.20 7.55
C SER A 90 1.67 -10.26 6.46
N ILE A 91 2.23 -9.89 5.30
CA ILE A 91 2.74 -10.86 4.34
C ILE A 91 4.03 -11.46 4.90
N GLY A 92 4.02 -12.76 5.18
CA GLY A 92 5.17 -13.49 5.73
C GLY A 92 6.28 -13.75 4.72
N VAL A 93 6.76 -12.74 3.98
CA VAL A 93 7.87 -12.90 3.03
C VAL A 93 9.17 -13.14 3.82
N PRO A 94 9.88 -14.25 3.59
CA PRO A 94 11.15 -14.52 4.25
C PRO A 94 12.20 -13.44 3.93
N PRO A 95 13.10 -13.08 4.86
CA PRO A 95 14.25 -12.25 4.53
C PRO A 95 15.05 -12.86 3.38
N LEU A 96 15.45 -12.02 2.41
CA LEU A 96 16.19 -12.41 1.20
C LEU A 96 15.43 -13.34 0.24
N ALA A 97 14.12 -13.55 0.42
CA ALA A 97 13.32 -14.24 -0.57
C ALA A 97 13.29 -13.46 -1.90
N THR A 98 13.32 -14.20 -3.01
CA THR A 98 13.06 -13.64 -4.33
C THR A 98 11.58 -13.86 -4.65
N ILE A 99 10.85 -12.78 -4.86
CA ILE A 99 9.48 -12.85 -5.39
C ILE A 99 9.58 -13.33 -6.84
N LYS A 100 8.92 -14.44 -7.18
CA LYS A 100 8.98 -15.06 -8.52
C LYS A 100 7.83 -14.61 -9.42
N ALA A 101 6.69 -14.32 -8.82
CA ALA A 101 5.49 -13.79 -9.44
C ALA A 101 4.66 -13.14 -8.33
N ALA A 102 3.97 -12.06 -8.65
CA ALA A 102 2.99 -11.43 -7.78
C ALA A 102 1.91 -10.78 -8.64
N THR A 103 0.66 -10.86 -8.21
CA THR A 103 -0.47 -10.26 -8.94
C THR A 103 -1.49 -9.72 -7.95
N LEU A 104 -2.22 -8.69 -8.37
CA LEU A 104 -3.37 -8.15 -7.65
C LEU A 104 -4.65 -8.67 -8.30
N SER A 105 -5.62 -9.09 -7.49
CA SER A 105 -6.94 -9.52 -7.97
C SER A 105 -8.02 -8.57 -7.46
N PHE A 106 -8.88 -8.13 -8.36
CA PHE A 106 -9.98 -7.20 -8.09
C PHE A 106 -11.30 -7.84 -8.49
N THR A 107 -12.35 -7.61 -7.71
CA THR A 107 -13.72 -7.95 -8.10
C THR A 107 -14.43 -6.67 -8.54
N ALA A 108 -15.01 -6.67 -9.74
CA ALA A 108 -15.65 -5.48 -10.27
C ALA A 108 -16.97 -5.16 -9.54
N ALA A 109 -17.06 -3.98 -8.95
CA ALA A 109 -18.28 -3.52 -8.27
C ALA A 109 -19.42 -3.15 -9.23
N LYS A 110 -19.08 -2.81 -10.48
CA LYS A 110 -19.98 -2.36 -11.54
C LYS A 110 -19.50 -2.84 -12.92
N THR A 111 -20.44 -3.00 -13.85
CA THR A 111 -20.11 -3.23 -15.26
C THR A 111 -19.71 -1.90 -15.87
N GLU A 112 -18.50 -1.82 -16.41
CA GLU A 112 -17.97 -0.68 -17.16
C GLU A 112 -17.36 -1.16 -18.46
N ASN A 113 -18.00 -0.75 -19.55
CA ASN A 113 -17.69 -1.17 -20.91
C ASN A 113 -17.22 0.00 -21.81
N SER A 114 -17.11 1.20 -21.23
CA SER A 114 -16.53 2.39 -21.86
C SER A 114 -15.26 2.80 -21.14
N ASP A 115 -14.24 3.14 -21.93
CA ASP A 115 -12.93 3.68 -21.53
C ASP A 115 -12.11 2.83 -20.55
N SER A 116 -11.07 2.18 -21.09
CA SER A 116 -10.04 1.49 -20.30
C SER A 116 -8.99 2.51 -19.83
N PRO A 117 -8.87 2.80 -18.52
CA PRO A 117 -7.83 3.70 -18.04
C PRO A 117 -6.43 3.12 -18.27
N SER A 118 -5.46 4.00 -18.50
CA SER A 118 -4.05 3.61 -18.45
C SER A 118 -3.60 3.60 -16.99
N VAL A 119 -3.38 2.40 -16.43
CA VAL A 119 -3.00 2.22 -15.03
C VAL A 119 -1.51 1.87 -14.93
N SER A 120 -0.80 2.58 -14.05
CA SER A 120 0.59 2.27 -13.72
C SER A 120 0.70 1.89 -12.25
N ILE A 121 1.37 0.78 -11.97
CA ILE A 121 1.53 0.22 -10.64
C ILE A 121 2.97 0.43 -10.17
N PHE A 122 3.10 0.93 -8.94
CA PHE A 122 4.37 1.25 -8.28
C PHE A 122 4.37 0.74 -6.86
N GLY A 123 5.56 0.55 -6.30
CA GLY A 123 5.75 0.21 -4.90
C GLY A 123 5.85 1.49 -4.10
N ILE A 124 5.45 1.44 -2.82
CA ILE A 124 5.78 2.52 -1.88
C ILE A 124 7.19 2.25 -1.34
N ALA A 125 8.08 3.24 -1.48
CA ALA A 125 9.47 3.19 -1.03
C ALA A 125 9.59 3.48 0.47
N GLU A 126 8.81 2.75 1.28
CA GLU A 126 8.83 2.77 2.73
C GLU A 126 8.99 1.33 3.23
N SER A 127 9.95 1.08 4.13
CA SER A 127 10.21 -0.27 4.63
C SER A 127 9.14 -0.80 5.59
N ASN A 128 8.39 0.10 6.23
CA ASN A 128 7.27 -0.22 7.11
C ASN A 128 6.24 0.93 7.02
N PRO A 129 5.46 0.99 5.92
CA PRO A 129 4.51 2.06 5.71
C PRO A 129 3.43 2.05 6.79
N SER A 130 3.03 3.22 7.27
CA SER A 130 1.84 3.33 8.10
C SER A 130 0.59 3.09 7.25
N THR A 131 -0.49 2.63 7.90
CA THR A 131 -1.82 2.56 7.29
C THR A 131 -2.23 3.92 6.73
N PHE A 132 -3.21 3.91 5.84
CA PHE A 132 -3.78 5.15 5.33
C PHE A 132 -4.60 5.84 6.43
N ALA A 133 -4.52 7.17 6.48
CA ALA A 133 -5.20 8.02 7.45
C ALA A 133 -5.63 9.34 6.81
N ASP A 134 -6.92 9.63 6.80
CA ASP A 134 -7.50 10.87 6.26
C ASP A 134 -7.17 12.05 7.18
N THR A 135 -5.95 12.57 7.03
CA THR A 135 -5.37 13.56 7.96
C THR A 135 -4.72 14.74 7.25
N ALA A 136 -4.37 14.60 5.97
CA ALA A 136 -3.72 15.64 5.19
C ALA A 136 -4.03 15.51 3.70
N LYS A 137 -4.00 16.65 3.00
CA LYS A 137 -4.06 16.68 1.54
C LYS A 137 -2.83 16.01 0.91
N SER A 138 -3.05 15.33 -0.20
CA SER A 138 -2.05 14.63 -1.00
C SER A 138 -1.26 13.59 -0.18
N ALA A 139 -1.88 13.01 0.85
CA ALA A 139 -1.22 12.07 1.75
C ALA A 139 -0.81 10.76 1.07
N LEU A 140 -1.49 10.35 0.00
CA LEU A 140 -1.15 9.18 -0.80
C LEU A 140 -0.11 9.54 -1.87
N SER A 141 -0.39 10.52 -2.74
CA SER A 141 0.48 10.88 -3.87
C SER A 141 1.85 11.42 -3.45
N ARG A 142 1.99 11.94 -2.22
CA ARG A 142 3.28 12.39 -1.66
C ARG A 142 4.13 11.27 -1.08
N ARG A 143 3.60 10.04 -0.96
CA ARG A 143 4.43 8.92 -0.49
C ARG A 143 5.49 8.60 -1.55
N PRO A 144 6.76 8.44 -1.14
CA PRO A 144 7.83 8.13 -2.08
C PRO A 144 7.55 6.78 -2.76
N ARG A 145 7.72 6.74 -4.08
CA ARG A 145 7.52 5.53 -4.89
C ARG A 145 8.85 4.83 -5.17
N THR A 146 8.83 3.52 -5.37
CA THR A 146 9.97 2.79 -5.93
C THR A 146 10.22 3.25 -7.37
N GLY A 147 11.42 2.99 -7.91
CA GLY A 147 11.72 3.29 -9.31
C GLY A 147 11.15 2.26 -10.30
N ALA A 148 10.62 1.14 -9.79
CA ALA A 148 10.01 0.10 -10.61
C ALA A 148 8.56 0.48 -10.94
N ILE A 149 8.17 0.21 -12.18
CA ILE A 149 6.84 0.54 -12.72
C ILE A 149 6.37 -0.66 -13.52
N VAL A 150 5.13 -1.07 -13.29
CA VAL A 150 4.43 -2.03 -14.15
C VAL A 150 3.21 -1.35 -14.74
N ALA A 151 3.17 -1.24 -16.07
CA ALA A 151 2.02 -0.72 -16.79
C ALA A 151 0.97 -1.84 -16.96
N TRP A 152 -0.30 -1.52 -16.73
CA TRP A 152 -1.43 -2.39 -17.01
C TRP A 152 -2.02 -2.03 -18.38
N ASP A 153 -1.24 -2.29 -19.43
CA ASP A 153 -1.54 -1.85 -20.82
C ASP A 153 -2.81 -2.47 -21.42
N SER A 154 -3.30 -3.58 -20.86
CA SER A 154 -4.54 -4.24 -21.26
C SER A 154 -5.58 -4.20 -20.15
N PHE A 155 -5.85 -3.00 -19.64
CA PHE A 155 -6.90 -2.81 -18.65
C PHE A 155 -8.25 -3.24 -19.25
N PRO A 156 -8.89 -4.31 -18.72
CA PRO A 156 -10.04 -4.91 -19.38
C PRO A 156 -11.30 -4.07 -19.16
N ALA A 157 -12.28 -4.23 -20.03
CA ALA A 157 -13.65 -3.87 -19.68
C ALA A 157 -14.12 -4.78 -18.54
N TRP A 158 -14.77 -4.20 -17.54
CA TRP A 158 -15.18 -4.93 -16.33
C TRP A 158 -16.66 -5.26 -16.40
N ASP A 159 -16.99 -6.50 -16.09
CA ASP A 159 -18.33 -6.99 -15.87
C ASP A 159 -18.54 -7.14 -14.37
N LYS A 160 -19.67 -6.64 -13.86
CA LYS A 160 -19.98 -6.68 -12.44
C LYS A 160 -19.85 -8.11 -11.89
N ASP A 161 -19.28 -8.21 -10.70
CA ASP A 161 -19.06 -9.44 -9.93
C ASP A 161 -18.01 -10.41 -10.55
N GLU A 162 -17.36 -10.03 -11.66
CA GLU A 162 -16.23 -10.77 -12.23
C GLU A 162 -14.88 -10.36 -11.61
N VAL A 163 -13.92 -11.29 -11.66
CA VAL A 163 -12.57 -11.10 -11.12
C VAL A 163 -11.57 -10.80 -12.22
N TYR A 164 -10.79 -9.73 -12.02
CA TYR A 164 -9.74 -9.28 -12.92
C TYR A 164 -8.40 -9.25 -12.19
N THR A 165 -7.35 -9.70 -12.88
CA THR A 165 -6.00 -9.80 -12.31
C THR A 165 -5.04 -8.86 -13.04
N SER A 166 -4.18 -8.19 -12.27
CA SER A 166 -3.11 -7.34 -12.81
C SER A 166 -2.08 -8.16 -13.61
N PRO A 167 -1.22 -7.50 -14.40
CA PRO A 167 0.04 -8.10 -14.85
C PRO A 167 0.92 -8.53 -13.66
N ASP A 168 1.99 -9.27 -13.95
CA ASP A 168 2.97 -9.63 -12.92
C ASP A 168 3.67 -8.37 -12.38
N ILE A 169 3.49 -8.15 -11.08
CA ILE A 169 4.06 -7.02 -10.32
C ILE A 169 5.27 -7.46 -9.49
N SER A 170 5.85 -8.64 -9.72
CA SER A 170 7.01 -9.15 -8.97
C SER A 170 8.26 -8.25 -9.01
N ALA A 171 8.31 -7.31 -9.96
CA ALA A 171 9.39 -6.34 -10.11
C ALA A 171 9.22 -5.06 -9.26
N VAL A 172 8.05 -4.86 -8.65
CA VAL A 172 7.62 -3.62 -7.97
C VAL A 172 8.02 -3.60 -6.49
#